data_AF-A0A849IV18-F1
#
_entry.id   AF-A0A849IV18-F1
#
_cell.length_a   1.000
_cell.length_b   1.000
_cell.length_c   1.000
_cell.angle_alpha   90.00
_cell.angle_beta   90.00
_cell.angle_gamma   90.00
#
_symmetry.space_group_name_H-M   'P 1'
#
loop_
_entity.id
_entity.type
_entity.pdbx_description
1 polymer ?
#
loop_
_entity_poly.entity_id
_entity_poly.type
_entity_poly.pdbx_seq_one_letter_code
_entity_poly.pdbx_strand_id
1 'polypeptide(L)'
;MAPRAQTHATDSRGRLAQKTYGYYRCRIPRAGAEPERCAIRIYHLTAIRSQVLAPAAFTSTLLHEWTHHYDFTGLRLGRSPHTRGFYSRLAWLTAALGQTGAEEPEDGQLRPMELATAG
;
A
#
# COMPACT_ATOMS: atom_id res chain seq x y z
N MET A 1 10.04 -14.38 9.65
CA MET A 1 10.55 -13.36 8.70
C MET A 1 10.68 -12.05 9.47
N ALA A 2 11.81 -11.34 9.35
CA ALA A 2 12.06 -10.15 10.16
C ALA A 2 11.21 -8.95 9.72
N PRO A 3 10.67 -8.13 10.65
CA PRO A 3 10.00 -6.88 10.33
C PRO A 3 10.91 -5.95 9.52
N ARG A 4 10.34 -5.19 8.57
CA ARG A 4 11.00 -4.00 8.05
C ARG A 4 10.89 -2.86 9.07
N ALA A 5 11.81 -1.91 9.00
CA ALA A 5 11.71 -0.67 9.76
C ALA A 5 10.63 0.24 9.15
N GLN A 6 9.96 1.04 9.98
CA GLN A 6 9.04 2.06 9.53
C GLN A 6 9.82 3.23 8.93
N THR A 7 9.71 3.45 7.61
CA THR A 7 10.41 4.51 6.90
C THR A 7 9.54 5.76 6.72
N HIS A 8 10.19 6.92 6.72
CA HIS A 8 9.59 8.19 6.35
C HIS A 8 10.62 9.07 5.64
N ALA A 9 10.15 10.03 4.85
CA ALA A 9 10.99 11.03 4.19
C ALA A 9 10.36 12.42 4.36
N THR A 10 11.21 13.43 4.43
CA THR A 10 10.83 14.84 4.47
C THR A 10 11.21 15.56 3.19
N ASP A 11 10.44 16.56 2.79
CA ASP A 11 10.77 17.44 1.68
C ASP A 11 11.91 18.43 2.05
N SER A 12 12.31 19.26 1.07
CA SER A 12 13.34 20.30 1.26
C SER A 12 12.97 21.39 2.27
N ARG A 13 11.69 21.45 2.70
CA ARG A 13 11.17 22.37 3.72
C ARG A 13 11.00 21.69 5.08
N GLY A 14 11.44 20.44 5.22
CA GLY A 14 11.32 19.65 6.45
C GLY A 14 9.90 19.15 6.74
N ARG A 15 8.97 19.26 5.78
CA ARG A 15 7.62 18.70 5.90
C ARG A 15 7.64 17.23 5.55
N LEU A 16 6.69 16.50 6.12
CA LEU A 16 6.52 15.11 5.77
C LEU A 16 6.14 14.97 4.29
N ALA A 17 6.91 14.18 3.53
CA ALA A 17 6.65 13.92 2.13
C ALA A 17 6.20 12.47 1.87
N GLN A 18 6.72 11.51 2.64
CA GLN A 18 6.35 10.11 2.50
C GLN A 18 6.39 9.40 3.84
N LYS A 19 5.46 8.48 4.05
CA LYS A 19 5.53 7.47 5.11
C LYS A 19 5.30 6.09 4.52
N THR A 20 5.58 5.10 5.35
CA THR A 20 5.07 3.75 5.18
C THR A 20 4.40 3.34 6.49
N TYR A 21 3.08 3.12 6.46
CA TYR A 21 2.32 2.65 7.64
C TYR A 21 2.09 1.14 7.62
N GLY A 22 2.31 0.48 6.49
CA GLY A 22 2.21 -0.96 6.39
C GLY A 22 2.89 -1.48 5.14
N TYR A 23 2.90 -2.80 5.00
CA TYR A 23 3.26 -3.48 3.77
C TYR A 23 2.66 -4.87 3.74
N TYR A 24 2.32 -5.31 2.54
CA TYR A 24 2.05 -6.68 2.19
C TYR A 24 3.34 -7.34 1.69
N ARG A 25 3.64 -8.54 2.20
CA ARG A 25 4.61 -9.44 1.55
C ARG A 25 3.93 -10.76 1.27
N CYS A 26 4.09 -11.26 0.06
CA CYS A 26 3.88 -12.67 -0.24
C CYS A 26 5.01 -13.23 -1.10
N ARG A 27 5.25 -14.54 -1.02
CA ARG A 27 6.17 -15.23 -1.94
C ARG A 27 5.35 -15.99 -2.97
N ILE A 28 5.69 -15.77 -4.22
CA ILE A 28 5.13 -16.48 -5.37
C ILE A 28 6.30 -17.22 -6.01
N PRO A 29 6.43 -18.55 -5.84
CA PRO A 29 7.63 -19.28 -6.24
C PRO A 29 7.93 -19.20 -7.74
N ARG A 30 6.89 -19.11 -8.56
CA ARG A 30 6.93 -18.91 -10.01
C ARG A 30 5.61 -18.32 -10.48
N ALA A 31 5.59 -17.69 -11.64
CA ALA A 31 4.36 -17.20 -12.25
C ALA A 31 3.31 -18.33 -12.33
N GLY A 32 2.08 -18.04 -11.89
CA GLY A 32 0.98 -19.00 -11.86
C GLY A 32 1.03 -20.06 -10.75
N ALA A 33 2.00 -20.03 -9.82
CA ALA A 33 1.96 -20.87 -8.63
C ALA A 33 1.06 -20.25 -7.54
N GLU A 34 0.54 -21.11 -6.65
CA GLU A 34 -0.21 -20.65 -5.48
C GLU A 34 0.67 -19.75 -4.59
N PRO A 35 0.16 -18.59 -4.14
CA PRO A 35 0.89 -17.70 -3.24
C PRO A 35 1.14 -18.38 -1.88
N GLU A 36 2.36 -18.25 -1.36
CA GLU A 36 2.75 -18.83 -0.07
C GLU A 36 3.35 -17.78 0.88
N ARG A 37 3.16 -18.00 2.18
CA ARG A 37 3.68 -17.14 3.26
C ARG A 37 3.32 -15.66 3.05
N CYS A 38 2.07 -15.41 2.70
CA CYS A 38 1.53 -14.06 2.59
C CYS A 38 1.28 -13.47 3.98
N ALA A 39 1.61 -12.19 4.18
CA ALA A 39 1.38 -11.47 5.44
C ALA A 39 1.16 -9.98 5.17
N ILE A 40 0.16 -9.41 5.85
CA ILE A 40 -0.01 -7.96 6.00
C ILE A 40 0.66 -7.55 7.30
N ARG A 41 1.42 -6.47 7.28
CA ARG A 41 2.00 -5.87 8.48
C ARG A 41 1.69 -4.39 8.51
N ILE A 42 1.21 -3.91 9.66
CA ILE A 42 0.88 -2.50 9.89
C ILE A 42 1.65 -2.03 11.12
N TYR A 43 2.29 -0.88 11.01
CA TYR A 43 2.86 -0.18 12.15
C TYR A 43 1.74 0.57 12.85
N HIS A 44 1.42 0.19 14.09
CA HIS A 44 0.35 0.81 14.86
C HIS A 44 0.72 2.20 15.40
N LEU A 45 1.98 2.62 15.26
CA LEU A 45 2.50 3.91 15.69
C LEU A 45 2.94 4.76 14.49
N THR A 46 2.91 6.09 14.64
CA THR A 46 3.44 7.05 13.68
C THR A 46 4.97 7.08 13.73
N ALA A 47 5.60 7.15 12.55
CA ALA A 47 7.06 7.06 12.42
C ALA A 47 7.87 8.16 13.14
N ILE A 48 7.26 9.32 13.41
CA ILE A 48 7.98 10.48 13.97
C ILE A 48 7.71 10.62 15.47
N ARG A 49 6.44 10.62 15.88
CA ARG A 49 6.04 10.91 17.27
C ARG A 49 5.70 9.66 18.07
N SER A 50 5.76 8.48 17.46
CA SER A 50 5.38 7.20 18.09
C SER A 50 3.96 7.21 18.69
N GLN A 51 3.07 8.04 18.14
CA GLN A 51 1.66 8.10 18.53
C GLN A 51 0.87 7.00 17.83
N VAL A 52 -0.15 6.45 18.50
CA VAL A 52 -1.08 5.49 17.89
C VAL A 52 -1.70 6.08 16.63
N LEU A 53 -1.81 5.28 15.56
CA LEU A 53 -2.47 5.70 14.33
C LEU A 53 -3.94 6.04 14.59
N ALA A 54 -4.40 7.11 13.93
CA ALA A 54 -5.83 7.37 13.85
C ALA A 54 -6.55 6.14 13.23
N PRO A 55 -7.77 5.79 13.69
CA PRO A 55 -8.51 4.65 13.15
C PRO A 55 -8.65 4.69 11.63
N ALA A 56 -8.94 5.86 11.06
CA ALA A 56 -9.04 6.03 9.61
C ALA A 56 -7.71 5.70 8.89
N ALA A 57 -6.57 6.17 9.39
CA ALA A 57 -5.26 5.88 8.80
C ALA A 57 -4.90 4.39 8.90
N PHE A 58 -5.22 3.75 10.02
CA PHE A 58 -5.05 2.31 10.19
C PHE A 58 -5.90 1.53 9.20
N THR A 59 -7.19 1.83 9.10
CA THR A 59 -8.12 1.14 8.20
C THR A 59 -7.72 1.34 6.74
N SER A 60 -7.42 2.58 6.30
CA SER A 60 -6.96 2.84 4.93
C SER A 60 -5.69 2.06 4.59
N THR A 61 -4.74 1.96 5.53
CA THR A 61 -3.53 1.13 5.35
C THR A 61 -3.88 -0.35 5.23
N LEU A 62 -4.77 -0.86 6.09
CA LEU A 62 -5.20 -2.26 6.05
C LEU A 62 -5.88 -2.60 4.72
N LEU A 63 -6.81 -1.76 4.25
CA LEU A 63 -7.52 -1.99 2.99
C LEU A 63 -6.59 -1.94 1.77
N HIS A 64 -5.59 -1.05 1.79
CA HIS A 64 -4.55 -1.00 0.77
C HIS A 64 -3.78 -2.32 0.69
N GLU A 65 -3.24 -2.79 1.82
CA GLU A 65 -2.46 -4.03 1.85
C GLU A 65 -3.33 -5.28 1.62
N TRP A 66 -4.60 -5.25 2.02
CA TRP A 66 -5.55 -6.30 1.71
C TRP A 66 -5.87 -6.34 0.21
N THR A 67 -5.95 -5.19 -0.46
CA THR A 67 -6.13 -5.14 -1.92
C THR A 67 -4.95 -5.81 -2.63
N HIS A 68 -3.72 -5.57 -2.18
CA HIS A 68 -2.56 -6.33 -2.65
C HIS A 68 -2.71 -7.83 -2.39
N HIS A 69 -3.16 -8.21 -1.19
CA HIS A 69 -3.42 -9.62 -0.89
C HIS A 69 -4.40 -10.24 -1.88
N TYR A 70 -5.55 -9.60 -2.09
CA TYR A 70 -6.59 -10.07 -3.00
C TYR A 70 -6.11 -10.18 -4.45
N ASP A 71 -5.28 -9.25 -4.92
CA ASP A 71 -4.68 -9.31 -6.27
C ASP A 71 -3.88 -10.60 -6.47
N PHE A 72 -3.14 -11.03 -5.45
CA PHE A 72 -2.31 -12.23 -5.53
C PHE A 72 -3.09 -13.52 -5.24
N THR A 73 -3.94 -13.55 -4.23
CA THR A 73 -4.62 -14.79 -3.78
C THR A 73 -5.97 -15.00 -4.43
N GLY A 74 -6.74 -13.94 -4.64
CA GLY A 74 -8.05 -13.98 -5.29
C GLY A 74 -7.94 -13.94 -6.81
N LEU A 75 -7.29 -12.90 -7.35
CA LEU A 75 -7.18 -12.69 -8.80
C LEU A 75 -6.00 -13.43 -9.45
N ARG A 76 -5.08 -13.98 -8.65
CA ARG A 76 -3.88 -14.70 -9.12
C ARG A 76 -2.99 -13.89 -10.06
N LEU A 77 -2.94 -12.57 -9.87
CA LEU A 77 -2.10 -11.69 -10.66
C LEU A 77 -0.62 -11.94 -10.33
N GLY A 78 0.25 -11.92 -11.34
CA GLY A 78 1.70 -12.05 -11.12
C GLY A 78 2.34 -10.81 -10.49
N ARG A 79 1.64 -9.66 -10.51
CA ARG A 79 2.09 -8.36 -10.00
C ARG A 79 0.87 -7.56 -9.53
N SER A 80 1.07 -6.67 -8.57
CA SER A 80 0.02 -5.75 -8.09
C SER A 80 0.54 -4.31 -8.05
N PRO A 81 0.80 -3.68 -9.22
CA PRO A 81 1.16 -2.26 -9.28
C PRO A 81 -0.05 -1.37 -9.00
N HIS A 82 0.20 -0.18 -8.43
CA HIS A 82 -0.80 0.87 -8.15
C HIS A 82 -1.34 1.52 -9.43
N THR A 83 -2.06 0.73 -10.21
CA THR A 83 -2.71 1.14 -11.46
C THR A 83 -4.13 1.62 -11.19
N ARG A 84 -4.78 2.19 -12.20
CA ARG A 84 -6.22 2.51 -12.15
C ARG A 84 -7.06 1.33 -11.67
N GLY A 85 -6.78 0.12 -12.15
CA GLY A 85 -7.50 -1.08 -11.73
C GLY A 85 -7.32 -1.42 -10.24
N PHE A 86 -6.11 -1.24 -9.71
CA PHE A 86 -5.86 -1.39 -8.27
C PHE A 86 -6.70 -0.38 -7.47
N TYR A 87 -6.64 0.91 -7.84
CA TYR A 87 -7.39 1.95 -7.14
C TYR A 87 -8.90 1.77 -7.25
N SER A 88 -9.42 1.28 -8.38
CA SER A 88 -10.86 0.95 -8.49
C SER A 88 -11.29 -0.16 -7.53
N ARG A 89 -10.47 -1.20 -7.32
CA ARG A 89 -10.76 -2.24 -6.32
C ARG A 89 -10.69 -1.71 -4.89
N LEU A 90 -9.66 -0.91 -4.60
CA LEU A 90 -9.51 -0.27 -3.29
C LEU A 90 -10.69 0.66 -2.98
N ALA A 91 -11.10 1.49 -3.93
CA ALA A 91 -12.24 2.40 -3.78
C ALA A 91 -13.54 1.63 -3.56
N TRP A 92 -13.78 0.57 -4.35
CA TRP A 92 -14.95 -0.29 -4.16
C TRP A 92 -14.97 -0.91 -2.75
N LEU A 93 -13.85 -1.45 -2.28
CA LEU A 93 -13.73 -2.06 -0.95
C LEU A 93 -13.96 -1.04 0.17
N THR A 94 -13.39 0.16 0.01
CA THR A 94 -13.50 1.27 0.97
C THR A 94 -14.96 1.73 1.09
N ALA A 95 -15.65 1.90 -0.05
CA ALA A 95 -17.07 2.24 -0.09
C ALA A 95 -17.96 1.16 0.53
N ALA A 96 -17.68 -0.12 0.23
CA ALA A 96 -18.43 -1.25 0.78
C ALA A 96 -18.37 -1.34 2.32
N LEU A 97 -17.29 -0.83 2.93
CA LEU A 97 -17.11 -0.80 4.38
C LEU A 97 -17.59 0.51 5.03
N GLY A 98 -18.18 1.43 4.25
CA GLY A 98 -18.62 2.73 4.75
C GLY A 98 -17.46 3.62 5.24
N GLN A 99 -16.22 3.32 4.82
CA GLN A 99 -15.06 4.10 5.21
C GLN A 99 -15.03 5.38 4.38
N THR A 100 -15.30 6.52 5.02
CA THR A 100 -15.07 7.83 4.42
C THR A 100 -13.66 8.29 4.82
N GLY A 101 -12.87 8.78 3.85
CA GLY A 101 -11.52 9.30 4.12
C GLY A 101 -10.35 8.46 3.61
N ALA A 102 -10.47 7.79 2.45
CA ALA A 102 -9.26 7.58 1.67
C ALA A 102 -8.73 8.98 1.30
N GLU A 103 -7.70 9.47 2.00
CA GLU A 103 -6.99 10.65 1.54
C GLU A 103 -6.48 10.32 0.13
N GLU A 104 -7.06 10.99 -0.87
CA GLU A 104 -6.44 11.10 -2.19
C GLU A 104 -5.00 11.55 -1.97
N PRO A 105 -3.99 10.91 -2.60
CA PRO A 105 -2.63 11.38 -2.48
C PRO A 105 -2.60 12.86 -2.86
N GLU A 106 -1.95 13.70 -2.05
CA GLU A 106 -1.78 15.11 -2.37
C GLU A 106 -1.29 15.27 -3.82
N ASP A 107 -1.93 16.18 -4.54
CA ASP A 107 -1.65 16.51 -5.93
C ASP A 107 -0.13 16.68 -6.13
N GLY A 108 0.48 15.74 -6.86
CA GLY A 108 1.93 15.66 -7.05
C GLY A 108 2.56 14.25 -7.01
N GLN A 109 1.83 13.21 -6.58
CA GLN A 109 2.37 11.83 -6.52
C GLN A 109 1.90 10.89 -7.64
N LEU A 110 1.09 11.37 -8.59
CA LEU A 110 1.00 10.77 -9.93
C LEU A 110 2.12 11.37 -10.78
N ARG A 111 3.36 10.93 -10.58
CA ARG A 111 4.38 11.18 -11.61
C ARG A 111 3.98 10.41 -12.87
N PRO A 112 4.02 11.03 -14.06
CA PRO A 112 3.92 10.29 -15.30
C PRO A 112 4.95 9.17 -15.27
N MET A 113 4.54 7.93 -15.56
CA MET A 113 5.49 6.92 -15.99
C MET A 113 6.08 7.44 -17.30
N GLU A 114 7.24 8.11 -17.21
CA GLU A 114 8.12 8.27 -18.36
C GLU A 114 8.40 6.88 -18.90
N LEU A 115 7.90 6.64 -20.11
CA LEU A 115 8.43 5.63 -21.01
C LEU A 115 9.93 5.93 -21.18
N ALA A 116 10.78 5.14 -20.54
CA ALA A 116 12.21 5.11 -20.80
C ALA A 116 12.65 3.67 -21.11
N THR A 117 12.76 3.45 -22.42
CA THR A 117 13.78 2.67 -23.13
C THR A 117 13.88 1.17 -22.87
N ALA A 118 13.35 0.42 -23.84
CA ALA A 118 13.95 -0.82 -24.29
C ALA A 118 15.41 -0.57 -24.72
N GLY A 119 16.31 -1.40 -24.20
CA GLY A 119 17.60 -1.73 -24.78
C GLY A 119 17.64 -3.24 -25.00
#